data_AF-A0A2K4AL50-F1
#
_entry.id   AF-A0A2K4AL50-F1
#
_cell.length_a   1.000
_cell.length_b   1.000
_cell.length_c   1.000
_cell.angle_alpha   90.00
_cell.angle_beta   90.00
_cell.angle_gamma   90.00
#
_symmetry.space_group_name_H-M   'P 1'
#
loop_
_entity.id
_entity.type
_entity.pdbx_description
1 polymer ?
#
loop_
_entity_poly.entity_id
_entity_poly.type
_entity_poly.pdbx_seq_one_letter_code
_entity_poly.pdbx_strand_id
1 'polypeptide(L)'
;MKKGIFNYDNAKVLKLDTNQLNENIKVIDDVFKNYEQLEPTIEIEKGTTELKLNGHFITSIIGPINVNKLNSLYVDEDFYYTYNELIVKYTEVKE
;
A
#
# COMPACT_ATOMS: atom_id res chain seq x y z
N MET A 1 -10.87 -10.94 18.41
CA MET A 1 -10.84 -11.02 16.93
C MET A 1 -9.72 -11.97 16.53
N LYS A 2 -9.97 -12.95 15.66
CA LYS A 2 -8.90 -13.84 15.17
C LYS A 2 -8.02 -13.04 14.21
N LYS A 3 -6.76 -12.77 14.59
CA LYS A 3 -5.72 -12.36 13.64
C LYS A 3 -5.61 -13.49 12.62
N GLY A 4 -6.15 -13.29 11.42
CA GLY A 4 -6.03 -14.25 10.33
C GLY A 4 -4.54 -14.45 10.06
N ILE A 5 -4.07 -15.70 10.15
CA ILE A 5 -2.72 -16.04 9.70
C ILE A 5 -2.82 -16.04 8.17
N PHE A 6 -2.54 -14.89 7.56
CA PHE A 6 -2.43 -14.78 6.11
C PHE A 6 -1.12 -15.44 5.69
N ASN A 7 -1.21 -16.47 4.84
CA ASN A 7 -0.03 -17.09 4.27
C ASN A 7 0.45 -16.22 3.09
N TYR A 8 1.50 -15.42 3.33
CA TYR A 8 2.01 -14.43 2.40
C TYR A 8 3.14 -14.95 1.49
N ASP A 9 3.36 -16.27 1.41
CA ASP A 9 4.46 -16.86 0.62
C ASP A 9 4.49 -16.45 -0.88
N ASN A 10 3.40 -15.92 -1.42
CA ASN A 10 3.32 -15.40 -2.80
C ASN A 10 3.09 -13.88 -2.90
N ALA A 11 3.27 -13.13 -1.80
CA ALA A 11 3.07 -11.68 -1.81
C ALA A 11 4.22 -10.96 -2.52
N LYS A 12 3.87 -10.01 -3.38
CA LYS A 12 4.78 -9.10 -4.07
C LYS A 12 4.75 -7.74 -3.39
N VAL A 13 5.86 -7.00 -3.43
CA VAL A 13 5.95 -5.64 -2.89
C VAL A 13 5.67 -4.63 -3.99
N LEU A 14 4.84 -3.62 -3.71
CA LEU A 14 4.62 -2.49 -4.62
C LEU A 14 5.89 -1.65 -4.73
N LYS A 15 6.24 -1.26 -5.96
CA LYS A 15 7.28 -0.27 -6.21
C LYS A 15 6.65 1.12 -6.17
N LEU A 16 6.93 1.86 -5.10
CA LEU A 16 6.39 3.18 -4.83
C LEU A 16 7.39 4.28 -5.22
N ASP A 17 6.89 5.46 -5.62
CA ASP A 17 7.73 6.64 -5.83
C ASP A 17 8.22 7.20 -4.48
N THR A 18 9.49 6.98 -4.17
CA THR A 18 10.08 7.39 -2.90
C THR A 18 10.19 8.91 -2.73
N ASN A 19 10.23 9.69 -3.81
CA ASN A 19 10.24 11.15 -3.72
C ASN A 19 8.88 11.65 -3.23
N GLN A 20 7.80 11.14 -3.81
CA GLN A 20 6.44 11.49 -3.39
C GLN A 20 6.13 11.01 -1.97
N LEU A 21 6.64 9.83 -1.57
CA LEU A 21 6.53 9.39 -0.18
C LEU A 21 7.16 10.37 0.81
N ASN A 22 8.35 10.89 0.49
CA ASN A 22 9.03 11.89 1.33
C ASN A 22 8.26 13.21 1.38
N GLU A 23 7.71 13.67 0.26
CA GLU A 23 6.89 14.88 0.19
C GLU A 23 5.59 14.74 1.01
N ASN A 24 5.02 13.53 1.05
CA ASN A 24 3.75 13.23 1.72
C ASN A 24 3.90 12.65 3.13
N ILE A 25 5.09 12.69 3.73
CA ILE A 25 5.33 12.04 5.04
C ILE A 25 4.35 12.45 6.14
N LYS A 26 3.93 13.73 6.16
CA LYS A 26 2.91 14.21 7.12
C LYS A 26 1.55 13.57 6.91
N VAL A 27 1.14 13.39 5.65
CA VAL A 27 -0.14 12.74 5.31
C VAL A 27 -0.10 11.28 5.73
N ILE A 28 1.02 10.60 5.50
CA ILE A 28 1.23 9.22 5.92
C ILE A 28 1.15 9.12 7.45
N ASP A 29 1.90 9.93 8.18
CA ASP A 29 1.87 9.97 9.63
C ASP A 29 0.45 10.21 10.18
N ASP A 30 -0.29 11.14 9.58
CA ASP A 30 -1.66 11.46 9.98
C ASP A 30 -2.60 10.27 9.70
N VAL A 31 -2.46 9.58 8.57
CA VAL A 31 -3.22 8.36 8.27
C VAL A 31 -2.95 7.28 9.31
N PHE A 32 -1.68 7.00 9.62
CA PHE A 32 -1.33 5.97 10.62
C PHE A 32 -1.80 6.31 12.04
N LYS A 33 -1.95 7.61 12.37
CA LYS A 33 -2.48 8.04 13.68
C LYS A 33 -4.00 8.02 13.75
N ASN A 34 -4.67 8.34 12.64
CA ASN A 34 -6.12 8.61 12.62
C ASN A 34 -6.96 7.36 12.32
N TYR A 35 -6.36 6.29 11.78
CA TYR A 35 -7.07 5.08 11.40
C TYR A 35 -6.54 3.87 12.17
N GLU A 36 -7.44 3.16 12.86
CA GLU A 36 -7.09 1.90 13.56
C GLU A 36 -6.75 0.76 12.60
N GLN A 37 -7.26 0.82 11.36
CA GLN A 37 -6.99 -0.14 10.31
C GLN A 37 -6.73 0.60 9.00
N LEU A 38 -5.61 0.26 8.36
CA LEU A 38 -5.26 0.81 7.06
C LEU A 38 -5.93 0.04 5.93
N GLU A 39 -6.60 0.78 5.05
CA GLU A 39 -7.24 0.25 3.86
C GLU A 39 -6.53 0.79 2.62
N PRO A 40 -5.55 0.05 2.07
CA PRO A 40 -4.90 0.46 0.85
C PRO A 40 -5.80 0.23 -0.36
N THR A 41 -5.83 1.20 -1.27
CA THR A 41 -6.48 1.09 -2.58
C THR A 41 -5.53 1.54 -3.69
N ILE A 42 -5.76 1.02 -4.89
CA ILE A 42 -5.02 1.42 -6.09
C ILE A 42 -6.02 1.99 -7.08
N GLU A 43 -5.77 3.22 -7.52
CA GLU A 43 -6.62 3.93 -8.46
C GLU A 43 -5.81 4.40 -9.66
N ILE A 44 -6.46 4.52 -10.82
CA ILE A 44 -5.84 5.09 -12.02
C ILE A 44 -6.42 6.49 -12.23
N GLU A 45 -5.65 7.51 -11.87
CA GLU A 45 -6.02 8.90 -12.07
C GLU A 45 -5.19 9.53 -13.18
N LYS A 46 -5.86 10.03 -14.23
CA LYS A 46 -5.23 10.74 -15.37
C LYS A 46 -4.04 9.96 -16.00
N GLY A 47 -4.11 8.64 -15.99
CA GLY A 47 -3.08 7.76 -16.56
C GLY A 47 -1.95 7.37 -15.59
N THR A 48 -1.98 7.88 -14.36
CA THR A 48 -1.06 7.50 -13.29
C THR A 48 -1.72 6.47 -12.39
N THR A 49 -0.99 5.43 -12.01
CA THR A 49 -1.47 4.47 -11.01
C THR A 49 -1.05 4.95 -9.63
N GLU A 50 -2.00 5.18 -8.75
CA GLU A 50 -1.81 5.81 -7.45
C GLU A 50 -2.15 4.84 -6.31
N LEU A 51 -1.35 4.87 -5.25
CA LEU A 51 -1.66 4.25 -3.97
C LEU A 51 -2.38 5.28 -3.09
N LYS A 52 -3.56 4.89 -2.60
CA LYS A 52 -4.26 5.62 -1.55
C LYS A 52 -4.36 4.77 -0.29
N LEU A 53 -4.29 5.41 0.88
CA LEU A 53 -4.55 4.78 2.17
C LEU A 53 -5.78 5.45 2.79
N ASN A 54 -6.84 4.68 3.02
CA ASN A 54 -8.11 5.18 3.55
C ASN A 54 -8.65 6.39 2.76
N GLY A 55 -8.45 6.39 1.44
CA GLY A 55 -8.87 7.46 0.52
C GLY A 55 -7.89 8.63 0.35
N HIS A 56 -6.81 8.70 1.14
CA HIS A 56 -5.79 9.74 1.02
C HIS A 56 -4.72 9.35 0.01
N PHE A 57 -4.40 10.26 -0.93
CA PHE A 57 -3.28 10.06 -1.84
C PHE A 57 -1.96 9.99 -1.09
N ILE A 58 -1.20 8.91 -1.30
CA ILE A 58 0.10 8.71 -0.68
C ILE A 58 1.23 8.85 -1.70
N THR A 59 1.14 8.13 -2.82
CA THR A 59 2.22 8.10 -3.82
C THR A 59 1.75 7.44 -5.10
N SER A 60 2.46 7.71 -6.19
CA SER A 60 2.36 6.96 -7.45
C SER A 60 3.10 5.62 -7.35
N ILE A 61 2.66 4.67 -8.18
CA ILE A 61 3.28 3.34 -8.36
C ILE A 61 4.16 3.39 -9.61
N ILE A 62 5.46 3.15 -9.44
CA ILE A 62 6.47 3.25 -10.50
C ILE A 62 6.78 1.91 -11.18
N GLY A 63 6.20 0.83 -10.70
CA GLY A 63 6.39 -0.52 -11.23
C GLY A 63 5.23 -0.99 -12.12
N PRO A 64 5.47 -1.98 -12.99
CA PRO A 64 4.39 -2.62 -13.72
C PRO A 64 3.44 -3.30 -12.72
N ILE A 65 2.17 -2.91 -12.76
CA ILE A 65 1.11 -3.51 -11.96
C ILE A 65 -0.09 -3.78 -12.85
N ASN A 66 -0.62 -5.00 -12.78
CA ASN A 66 -1.86 -5.35 -13.44
C ASN A 66 -2.99 -5.27 -12.40
N VAL A 67 -3.64 -4.11 -12.32
CA VAL A 67 -4.74 -3.85 -11.37
C VAL A 67 -5.86 -4.89 -11.50
N ASN A 68 -6.10 -5.43 -12.71
CA ASN A 68 -7.12 -6.45 -12.96
C ASN A 68 -6.80 -7.83 -12.36
N LYS A 69 -5.52 -8.09 -12.05
CA LYS A 69 -5.09 -9.35 -11.41
C LYS A 69 -4.89 -9.20 -9.91
N LEU A 70 -5.11 -8.03 -9.33
CA LEU A 70 -4.89 -7.80 -7.91
C LEU A 70 -5.96 -8.51 -7.08
N ASN A 71 -5.55 -9.38 -6.16
CA ASN A 71 -6.45 -10.17 -5.30
C ASN A 71 -6.47 -9.67 -3.86
N SER A 72 -5.32 -9.30 -3.31
CA SER A 72 -5.21 -8.74 -1.96
C SER A 72 -4.19 -7.63 -1.95
N LEU A 73 -4.43 -6.61 -1.14
CA LEU A 73 -3.54 -5.46 -0.92
C LEU A 73 -3.52 -5.17 0.58
N TYR A 74 -2.34 -5.00 1.16
CA TYR A 74 -2.20 -4.71 2.58
C TYR A 74 -0.92 -3.93 2.86
N VAL A 75 -0.96 -3.12 3.92
CA VAL A 75 0.17 -2.35 4.42
C VAL A 75 0.90 -3.19 5.47
N ASP A 76 2.23 -3.21 5.42
CA ASP A 76 3.07 -3.79 6.48
C ASP A 76 3.27 -2.74 7.59
N GLU A 77 2.26 -2.62 8.46
CA GLU A 77 2.24 -1.61 9.52
C GLU A 77 3.40 -1.79 10.51
N ASP A 78 3.73 -3.03 10.87
CA ASP A 78 4.85 -3.33 11.76
C ASP A 78 6.18 -2.82 11.18
N PHE A 79 6.38 -2.95 9.86
CA PHE A 79 7.56 -2.43 9.19
C PHE A 79 7.61 -0.90 9.23
N TYR A 80 6.47 -0.24 8.98
CA TYR A 80 6.39 1.22 9.05
C TYR A 80 6.66 1.73 10.47
N TYR A 81 6.05 1.15 11.51
CA TYR A 81 6.30 1.56 12.89
C TYR A 81 7.75 1.32 13.35
N THR A 82 8.42 0.33 12.79
CA THR A 82 9.81 -0.01 13.16
C THR A 82 10.84 0.82 12.40
N TYR A 83 10.63 1.05 11.10
CA TYR A 83 11.64 1.60 10.20
C TYR A 83 11.24 2.92 9.54
N ASN A 84 10.02 3.41 9.81
CA ASN A 84 9.43 4.59 9.17
C ASN A 84 9.42 4.50 7.63
N GLU A 85 9.25 3.27 7.12
CA GLU A 85 9.25 2.97 5.69
C GLU A 85 7.92 2.31 5.32
N LEU A 86 7.21 2.90 4.35
CA LEU A 86 5.93 2.38 3.89
C LEU A 86 6.14 1.21 2.94
N ILE A 87 5.80 0.01 3.40
CA ILE A 87 5.78 -1.20 2.58
C ILE A 87 4.34 -1.61 2.34
N VAL A 88 3.96 -1.71 1.06
CA VAL A 88 2.65 -2.22 0.65
C VAL A 88 2.85 -3.46 -0.19
N LYS A 89 2.12 -4.52 0.17
CA LYS A 89 2.24 -5.84 -0.44
C LYS A 89 0.92 -6.23 -1.09
N TYR A 90 1.02 -6.99 -2.17
CA TYR A 90 -0.14 -7.47 -2.91
C TYR A 90 0.01 -8.92 -3.35
N THR A 91 -1.12 -9.58 -3.57
CA THR A 91 -1.17 -10.90 -4.22
C THR A 91 -1.93 -10.80 -5.53
N GLU A 92 -1.63 -11.71 -6.46
CA GLU A 92 -2.33 -11.82 -7.73
C GLU A 92 -3.23 -13.06 -7.74
N VAL A 93 -4.36 -12.99 -8.45
CA VAL A 93 -5.17 -14.17 -8.75
C VAL A 93 -4.33 -15.12 -9.61
N LYS A 94 -4.20 -16.38 -9.19
CA LYS A 94 -3.59 -17.42 -10.02
C LYS A 94 -4.55 -17.76 -11.16
N GLU A 95 -4.00 -17.85 -12.38
CA GLU A 95 -4.73 -18.36 -13.56
C GLU A 95 -5.13 -19.82 -13.39
#